data_AF-A0A512IHQ6-F1
#
_entry.id   AF-A0A512IHQ6-F1
#
_cell.length_a   1.000
_cell.length_b   1.000
_cell.length_c   1.000
_cell.angle_alpha   90.00
_cell.angle_beta   90.00
_cell.angle_gamma   90.00
#
_symmetry.space_group_name_H-M   'P 1'
#
loop_
_entity.id
_entity.type
_entity.pdbx_description
1 polymer ?
#
loop_
_entity_poly.entity_id
_entity_poly.type
_entity_poly.pdbx_seq_one_letter_code
_entity_poly.pdbx_strand_id
1 'polypeptide(L)'
;MHYISLGRRTAAAASAAAVATALLGGAAAPASAHWEAAPVSSHSQTEMIQPDPTSPTAYEFGETLAGLEGEELEITFLAEIIPHHRAAIEMAQLELERGTSPDIRTHAENIIANQQHQIDQFTTWLEEWYGLTPEEAMAQAPAEAQEEMKILEEETQMMIEELSAAEAGEDFDVAFVQKMIPHHNSGIIEFLEPQSRAVHPQLRVAATSGITTQQAQVADFRTWLAGRA
;
A
#
# COMPACT_ATOMS: atom_id res chain seq x y z
N MET A 1 33.09 13.78 -63.29
CA MET A 1 33.19 12.94 -62.08
C MET A 1 32.24 13.52 -61.04
N HIS A 2 31.20 12.76 -60.67
CA HIS A 2 30.21 13.13 -59.66
C HIS A 2 30.81 13.07 -58.25
N TYR A 3 30.52 14.07 -57.42
CA TYR A 3 30.14 13.97 -56.00
C TYR A 3 29.75 15.38 -55.53
N ILE A 4 28.47 15.62 -55.25
CA ILE A 4 28.04 16.78 -54.45
C ILE A 4 27.15 16.26 -53.33
N SER A 5 27.71 16.32 -52.12
CA SER A 5 27.02 16.26 -50.83
C SER A 5 26.24 17.55 -50.62
N LEU A 6 24.94 17.48 -50.35
CA LEU A 6 24.17 18.61 -49.81
C LEU A 6 23.86 18.36 -48.33
N GLY A 7 24.55 19.11 -47.49
CA GLY A 7 24.27 19.26 -46.08
C GLY A 7 23.03 20.13 -45.81
N ARG A 8 22.33 19.71 -44.75
CA ARG A 8 21.41 20.44 -43.85
C ARG A 8 20.95 21.83 -44.29
N ARG A 9 19.65 21.95 -44.54
CA ARG A 9 18.91 23.22 -44.46
C ARG A 9 18.23 23.32 -43.10
N THR A 10 18.73 24.21 -42.26
CA THR A 10 18.03 24.73 -41.08
C THR A 10 16.97 25.72 -41.54
N ALA A 11 15.71 25.47 -41.18
CA ALA A 11 14.63 26.43 -41.32
C ALA A 11 14.40 27.09 -39.96
N ALA A 12 14.73 28.38 -39.87
CA ALA A 12 14.35 29.24 -38.76
C ALA A 12 12.88 29.66 -38.95
N ALA A 13 12.04 29.40 -37.95
CA ALA A 13 10.71 29.98 -37.85
C ALA A 13 10.75 31.08 -36.78
N ALA A 14 10.53 32.31 -37.22
CA ALA A 14 10.38 33.48 -36.37
C ALA A 14 9.08 33.39 -35.56
N SER A 15 9.13 33.77 -34.28
CA SER A 15 7.93 34.10 -33.50
C SER A 15 8.09 35.50 -32.94
N ALA A 16 7.11 36.35 -33.26
CA ALA A 16 7.07 37.75 -32.93
C ALA A 16 6.81 37.98 -31.43
N ALA A 17 7.53 38.94 -30.87
CA ALA A 17 7.31 39.45 -29.53
C ALA A 17 6.12 40.43 -29.54
N ALA A 18 5.11 40.17 -28.70
CA ALA A 18 4.09 41.15 -28.33
C ALA A 18 4.40 41.64 -26.92
N VAL A 19 4.73 42.93 -26.81
CA VAL A 19 4.93 43.65 -25.54
C VAL A 19 3.54 44.05 -25.03
N ALA A 20 3.13 43.52 -23.88
CA ALA A 20 1.95 43.97 -23.16
C ALA A 20 2.38 44.72 -21.89
N THR A 21 1.95 45.98 -21.84
CA THR A 21 2.23 46.99 -20.81
C THR A 21 1.64 46.59 -19.46
N ALA A 22 2.43 46.71 -18.39
CA ALA A 22 2.01 46.51 -17.02
C ALA A 22 1.08 47.64 -16.54
N LEU A 23 -0.04 47.27 -15.92
CA LEU A 23 -0.83 48.13 -15.04
C LEU A 23 -0.89 47.45 -13.66
N LEU A 24 -0.21 48.05 -12.69
CA LEU A 24 -0.34 47.76 -11.26
C LEU A 24 -1.55 48.51 -10.73
N GLY A 25 -2.49 47.80 -10.09
CA GLY A 25 -3.65 48.41 -9.46
C GLY A 25 -4.55 47.44 -8.69
N GLY A 26 -4.17 47.13 -7.45
CA GLY A 26 -5.06 46.82 -6.32
C GLY A 26 -6.06 45.66 -6.46
N ALA A 27 -5.64 44.45 -6.09
CA ALA A 27 -6.58 43.40 -5.69
C ALA A 27 -7.03 43.63 -4.23
N ALA A 28 -8.31 43.93 -4.05
CA ALA A 28 -8.96 43.89 -2.75
C ALA A 28 -9.15 42.43 -2.32
N ALA A 29 -8.67 42.07 -1.12
CA ALA A 29 -8.89 40.77 -0.52
C ALA A 29 -10.37 40.61 -0.09
N PRO A 30 -11.05 39.50 -0.37
CA PRO A 30 -12.29 39.19 0.30
C PRO A 30 -12.05 38.60 1.69
N ALA A 31 -12.96 38.97 2.58
CA ALA A 31 -12.98 38.79 4.03
C ALA A 31 -12.76 37.35 4.52
N SER A 32 -12.01 37.24 5.61
CA SER A 32 -11.88 36.04 6.43
C SER A 32 -13.24 35.67 7.04
N ALA A 33 -13.78 34.51 6.65
CA ALA A 33 -14.85 33.87 7.40
C ALA A 33 -14.25 33.28 8.69
N HIS A 34 -14.54 33.91 9.82
CA HIS A 34 -14.36 33.30 11.14
C HIS A 34 -15.35 32.14 11.25
N TRP A 35 -14.83 30.93 11.40
CA TRP A 35 -15.62 29.80 11.89
C TRP A 35 -15.52 29.82 13.41
N GLU A 36 -16.67 29.93 14.08
CA GLU A 36 -16.74 29.84 15.53
C GLU A 36 -16.67 28.35 15.91
N ALA A 37 -15.65 27.97 16.66
CA ALA A 37 -15.48 26.60 17.14
C ALA A 37 -16.57 26.29 18.18
N ALA A 38 -17.44 25.33 17.87
CA ALA A 38 -18.35 24.75 18.85
C ALA A 38 -17.55 24.05 19.97
N PRO A 39 -18.01 24.08 21.23
CA PRO A 39 -17.28 23.47 22.34
C PRO A 39 -17.25 21.96 22.16
N VAL A 40 -16.04 21.40 22.06
CA VAL A 40 -15.81 19.96 22.09
C VAL A 40 -16.22 19.44 23.46
N SER A 41 -17.24 18.59 23.51
CA SER A 41 -17.57 17.83 24.71
C SER A 41 -16.38 16.94 25.05
N SER A 42 -15.70 17.25 26.15
CA SER A 42 -14.66 16.42 26.77
C SER A 42 -15.24 15.06 27.15
N HIS A 43 -15.10 14.07 26.28
CA HIS A 43 -15.15 12.67 26.69
C HIS A 43 -13.71 12.27 27.02
N SER A 44 -13.33 12.46 28.28
CA SER A 44 -12.15 11.83 28.86
C SER A 44 -12.42 10.34 28.97
N GLN A 45 -12.06 9.60 27.94
CA GLN A 45 -11.52 8.27 28.11
C GLN A 45 -10.25 8.25 27.27
N THR A 46 -9.12 8.03 27.93
CA THR A 46 -7.94 7.49 27.26
C THR A 46 -8.35 6.13 26.73
N GLU A 47 -8.96 6.11 25.56
CA GLU A 47 -9.02 4.93 24.72
C GLU A 47 -7.55 4.66 24.42
N MET A 48 -6.97 3.69 25.13
CA MET A 48 -5.71 3.14 24.70
C MET A 48 -5.93 2.78 23.24
N ILE A 49 -5.15 3.37 22.33
CA ILE A 49 -5.10 2.94 20.93
C ILE A 49 -4.72 1.46 21.02
N GLN A 50 -5.74 0.59 21.04
CA GLN A 50 -5.52 -0.83 20.90
C GLN A 50 -4.95 -0.96 19.51
N PRO A 51 -3.79 -1.61 19.35
CA PRO A 51 -3.25 -1.78 18.03
C PRO A 51 -4.31 -2.53 17.22
N ASP A 52 -4.49 -2.11 15.96
CA ASP A 52 -5.61 -2.60 15.16
C ASP A 52 -5.58 -4.14 15.13
N PRO A 53 -6.72 -4.83 15.29
CA PRO A 53 -6.72 -6.27 15.49
C PRO A 53 -6.04 -6.97 14.31
N THR A 54 -5.02 -7.76 14.59
CA THR A 54 -4.32 -8.65 13.67
C THR A 54 -3.68 -9.81 14.46
N SER A 55 -3.02 -10.73 13.78
CA SER A 55 -2.33 -11.87 14.38
C SER A 55 -1.26 -11.43 15.39
N PRO A 56 -1.11 -12.11 16.55
CA PRO A 56 0.05 -11.94 17.41
C PRO A 56 1.38 -12.12 16.67
N THR A 57 1.45 -13.07 15.73
CA THR A 57 2.66 -13.36 14.96
C THR A 57 3.03 -12.20 14.04
N ALA A 58 2.07 -11.38 13.59
CA ALA A 58 2.38 -10.17 12.83
C ALA A 58 3.17 -9.14 13.66
N TYR A 59 2.87 -9.04 14.96
CA TYR A 59 3.65 -8.19 15.87
C TYR A 59 5.01 -8.79 16.18
N GLU A 60 5.10 -10.10 16.39
CA GLU A 60 6.37 -10.82 16.58
C GLU A 60 7.29 -10.60 15.38
N PHE A 61 6.77 -10.77 14.17
CA PHE A 61 7.49 -10.51 12.93
C PHE A 61 7.93 -9.04 12.80
N GLY A 62 7.07 -8.10 13.19
CA GLY A 62 7.44 -6.68 13.26
C GLY A 62 8.63 -6.41 14.19
N GLU A 63 8.67 -7.06 15.36
CA GLU A 63 9.81 -6.97 16.29
C GLU A 63 11.06 -7.65 15.71
N THR A 64 10.91 -8.78 15.01
CA THR A 64 11.99 -9.42 14.27
C THR A 64 12.59 -8.44 13.26
N LEU A 65 11.78 -7.79 12.42
CA LEU A 65 12.24 -6.77 11.47
C LEU A 65 12.95 -5.59 12.19
N ALA A 66 12.46 -5.17 13.36
CA ALA A 66 13.09 -4.10 14.14
C ALA A 66 14.51 -4.46 14.62
N GLY A 67 14.78 -5.76 14.81
CA GLY A 67 16.11 -6.28 15.14
C GLY A 67 17.08 -6.38 13.96
N LEU A 68 16.60 -6.30 12.72
CA LEU A 68 17.42 -6.41 11.50
C LEU A 68 17.94 -5.05 11.03
N GLU A 69 19.03 -5.05 10.29
CA GLU A 69 19.62 -3.84 9.71
C GLU A 69 20.08 -4.07 8.26
N GLY A 70 20.25 -2.97 7.52
CA GLY A 70 20.89 -3.02 6.20
C GLY A 70 20.13 -3.89 5.19
N GLU A 71 20.88 -4.67 4.43
CA GLU A 71 20.36 -5.57 3.39
C GLU A 71 19.47 -6.68 3.99
N GLU A 72 19.78 -7.17 5.20
CA GLU A 72 19.04 -8.24 5.84
C GLU A 72 17.60 -7.82 6.17
N LEU A 73 17.41 -6.57 6.63
CA LEU A 73 16.07 -5.98 6.82
C LEU A 73 15.29 -5.96 5.50
N GLU A 74 15.89 -5.47 4.43
CA GLU A 74 15.19 -5.32 3.14
C GLU A 74 14.86 -6.66 2.50
N ILE A 75 15.81 -7.60 2.49
CA ILE A 75 15.61 -8.95 1.95
C ILE A 75 14.51 -9.68 2.72
N THR A 76 14.54 -9.63 4.05
CA THR A 76 13.54 -10.29 4.91
C THR A 76 12.16 -9.68 4.73
N PHE A 77 12.06 -8.34 4.68
CA PHE A 77 10.81 -7.66 4.38
C PHE A 77 10.26 -8.03 2.98
N LEU A 78 11.10 -7.99 1.94
CA LEU A 78 10.69 -8.31 0.58
C LEU A 78 10.29 -9.77 0.42
N ALA A 79 10.92 -10.68 1.17
CA ALA A 79 10.58 -12.10 1.19
C ALA A 79 9.15 -12.36 1.70
N GLU A 80 8.67 -11.57 2.67
CA GLU A 80 7.32 -11.73 3.25
C GLU A 80 6.24 -10.91 2.54
N ILE A 81 6.50 -9.63 2.23
CA ILE A 81 5.45 -8.77 1.70
C ILE A 81 4.96 -9.23 0.31
N ILE A 82 5.81 -9.93 -0.46
CA ILE A 82 5.45 -10.47 -1.78
C ILE A 82 4.38 -11.57 -1.67
N PRO A 83 4.58 -12.67 -0.90
CA PRO A 83 3.52 -13.65 -0.67
C PRO A 83 2.31 -13.05 0.06
N HIS A 84 2.50 -12.17 1.06
CA HIS A 84 1.39 -11.45 1.70
C HIS A 84 0.53 -10.69 0.68
N HIS A 85 1.15 -10.02 -0.29
CA HIS A 85 0.40 -9.34 -1.34
C HIS A 85 -0.34 -10.29 -2.29
N ARG A 86 0.23 -11.45 -2.60
CA ARG A 86 -0.44 -12.48 -3.43
C ARG A 86 -1.72 -12.98 -2.77
N ALA A 87 -1.70 -13.19 -1.46
CA ALA A 87 -2.87 -13.62 -0.71
C ALA A 87 -3.99 -12.56 -0.67
N ALA A 88 -3.66 -11.28 -0.51
CA ALA A 88 -4.66 -10.22 -0.62
C ALA A 88 -5.30 -10.13 -2.02
N ILE A 89 -4.51 -10.35 -3.07
CA ILE A 89 -5.02 -10.43 -4.45
C ILE A 89 -5.99 -11.61 -4.60
N GLU A 90 -5.67 -12.78 -4.04
CA GLU A 90 -6.54 -13.96 -4.07
C GLU A 90 -7.89 -13.68 -3.38
N MET A 91 -7.87 -13.13 -2.16
CA MET A 91 -9.11 -12.75 -1.47
C MET A 91 -9.92 -11.71 -2.27
N ALA A 92 -9.26 -10.73 -2.87
CA ALA A 92 -9.92 -9.71 -3.69
C ALA A 92 -10.52 -10.31 -4.98
N GLN A 93 -9.90 -11.31 -5.59
CA GLN A 93 -10.47 -12.01 -6.74
C GLN A 93 -11.74 -12.78 -6.36
N LEU A 94 -11.75 -13.43 -5.19
CA LEU A 94 -12.95 -14.09 -4.68
C LEU A 94 -14.11 -13.11 -4.45
N GLU A 95 -13.81 -11.91 -3.94
CA GLU A 95 -14.78 -10.82 -3.80
C GLU A 95 -15.36 -10.39 -5.16
N LEU A 96 -14.54 -10.28 -6.20
CA LEU A 96 -15.04 -9.97 -7.55
C LEU A 96 -15.89 -11.08 -8.16
N GLU A 97 -15.68 -12.33 -7.76
CA GLU A 97 -16.47 -13.48 -8.21
C GLU A 97 -17.81 -13.60 -7.45
N ARG A 98 -17.80 -13.33 -6.14
CA ARG A 98 -18.87 -13.78 -5.23
C ARG A 98 -19.54 -12.66 -4.43
N GLY A 99 -18.88 -11.52 -4.28
CA GLY A 99 -19.43 -10.32 -3.67
C GLY A 99 -20.37 -9.57 -4.59
N THR A 100 -21.27 -8.79 -4.00
CA THR A 100 -22.32 -8.02 -4.69
C THR A 100 -22.26 -6.52 -4.44
N SER A 101 -21.53 -6.06 -3.41
CA SER A 101 -21.45 -4.64 -3.09
C SER A 101 -20.59 -3.89 -4.12
N PRO A 102 -21.15 -2.90 -4.86
CA PRO A 102 -20.36 -2.13 -5.83
C PRO A 102 -19.14 -1.43 -5.21
N ASP A 103 -19.30 -0.97 -3.97
CA ASP A 103 -18.23 -0.28 -3.22
C ASP A 103 -17.10 -1.26 -2.87
N ILE A 104 -17.42 -2.43 -2.32
CA ILE A 104 -16.40 -3.42 -1.92
C ILE A 104 -15.70 -4.03 -3.14
N ARG A 105 -16.44 -4.28 -4.22
CA ARG A 105 -15.86 -4.71 -5.50
C ARG A 105 -14.89 -3.67 -6.06
N THR A 106 -15.21 -2.38 -5.93
CA THR A 106 -14.27 -1.30 -6.32
C THR A 106 -13.00 -1.34 -5.47
N HIS A 107 -13.11 -1.59 -4.16
CA HIS A 107 -11.93 -1.80 -3.32
C HIS A 107 -11.13 -3.03 -3.73
N ALA A 108 -11.78 -4.14 -4.06
CA ALA A 108 -11.12 -5.37 -4.52
C ALA A 108 -10.33 -5.13 -5.82
N GLU A 109 -10.90 -4.45 -6.82
CA GLU A 109 -10.18 -4.05 -8.04
C GLU A 109 -8.94 -3.20 -7.73
N ASN A 110 -9.07 -2.24 -6.81
CA ASN A 110 -7.95 -1.39 -6.40
C ASN A 110 -6.86 -2.17 -5.64
N ILE A 111 -7.24 -3.11 -4.77
CA ILE A 111 -6.28 -4.00 -4.09
C ILE A 111 -5.50 -4.80 -5.12
N ILE A 112 -6.18 -5.43 -6.09
CA ILE A 112 -5.54 -6.22 -7.14
C ILE A 112 -4.53 -5.37 -7.92
N ALA A 113 -4.96 -4.19 -8.40
CA ALA A 113 -4.10 -3.33 -9.20
C ALA A 113 -2.86 -2.83 -8.42
N ASN A 114 -3.07 -2.34 -7.20
CA ASN A 114 -1.99 -1.76 -6.39
C ASN A 114 -1.01 -2.83 -5.91
N GLN A 115 -1.50 -3.95 -5.40
CA GLN A 115 -0.64 -5.00 -4.86
C GLN A 115 0.08 -5.78 -5.96
N GLN A 116 -0.52 -5.95 -7.15
CA GLN A 116 0.20 -6.51 -8.29
C GLN A 116 1.36 -5.58 -8.71
N HIS A 117 1.12 -4.26 -8.75
CA HIS A 117 2.17 -3.31 -9.06
C HIS A 117 3.31 -3.37 -8.04
N GLN A 118 3.00 -3.50 -6.75
CA GLN A 118 4.00 -3.65 -5.69
C GLN A 118 4.75 -4.99 -5.79
N ILE A 119 4.09 -6.10 -6.08
CA ILE A 119 4.75 -7.39 -6.34
C ILE A 119 5.77 -7.26 -7.47
N ASP A 120 5.37 -6.68 -8.60
CA ASP A 120 6.26 -6.51 -9.76
C ASP A 120 7.47 -5.63 -9.41
N GLN A 121 7.23 -4.54 -8.69
CA GLN A 121 8.27 -3.63 -8.22
C GLN A 121 9.23 -4.29 -7.23
N PHE A 122 8.71 -4.96 -6.21
CA PHE A 122 9.49 -5.60 -5.15
C PHE A 122 10.28 -6.79 -5.66
N THR A 123 9.70 -7.59 -6.54
CA THR A 123 10.41 -8.69 -7.22
C THR A 123 11.57 -8.15 -8.07
N THR A 124 11.34 -7.07 -8.81
CA THR A 124 12.40 -6.42 -9.62
C THR A 124 13.53 -5.91 -8.74
N TRP A 125 13.21 -5.25 -7.62
CA TRP A 125 14.22 -4.74 -6.70
C TRP A 125 15.01 -5.84 -6.01
N LEU A 126 14.35 -6.92 -5.61
CA LEU A 126 15.00 -8.08 -5.02
C LEU A 126 16.04 -8.69 -5.98
N GLU A 127 15.69 -8.81 -7.26
CA GLU A 127 16.60 -9.26 -8.30
C GLU A 127 17.73 -8.24 -8.58
N GLU A 128 17.40 -6.97 -8.77
CA GLU A 128 18.37 -5.93 -9.15
C GLU A 128 19.37 -5.59 -8.03
N TRP A 129 18.92 -5.56 -6.78
CA TRP A 129 19.74 -5.12 -5.65
C TRP A 129 20.49 -6.28 -5.00
N TYR A 130 19.89 -7.47 -4.95
CA TYR A 130 20.42 -8.60 -4.20
C TYR A 130 20.69 -9.84 -5.07
N GLY A 131 20.22 -9.85 -6.33
CA GLY A 131 20.36 -11.00 -7.21
C GLY A 131 19.56 -12.21 -6.74
N LEU A 132 18.45 -11.98 -6.02
CA LEU A 132 17.63 -13.01 -5.41
C LEU A 132 16.24 -13.09 -6.04
N THR A 133 15.75 -14.31 -6.16
CA THR A 133 14.31 -14.57 -6.29
C THR A 133 13.60 -14.46 -4.93
N PRO A 134 12.26 -14.29 -4.88
CA PRO A 134 11.51 -14.31 -3.63
C PRO A 134 11.76 -15.58 -2.81
N GLU A 135 11.85 -16.74 -3.46
CA GLU A 135 12.11 -18.03 -2.79
C GLU A 135 13.52 -18.10 -2.19
N GLU A 136 14.52 -17.54 -2.88
CA GLU A 136 15.89 -17.47 -2.34
C GLU A 136 16.03 -16.47 -1.21
N ALA A 137 15.28 -15.36 -1.25
CA ALA A 137 15.23 -14.39 -0.16
C ALA A 137 14.60 -14.99 1.10
N MET A 138 13.48 -15.72 0.95
CA MET A 138 12.86 -16.50 2.02
C MET A 138 13.84 -17.48 2.65
N ALA A 139 14.61 -18.21 1.83
CA ALA A 139 15.60 -19.17 2.31
C ALA A 139 16.80 -18.51 3.04
N GLN A 140 17.08 -17.23 2.77
CA GLN A 140 18.16 -16.46 3.40
C GLN A 140 17.73 -15.66 4.63
N ALA A 141 16.43 -15.48 4.85
CA ALA A 141 15.91 -14.80 6.02
C ALA A 141 16.38 -15.49 7.32
N PRO A 142 16.48 -14.78 8.46
CA PRO A 142 16.76 -15.39 9.74
C PRO A 142 15.79 -16.53 10.08
N ALA A 143 16.26 -17.56 10.79
CA ALA A 143 15.44 -18.75 11.08
C ALA A 143 14.17 -18.44 11.88
N GLU A 144 14.22 -17.42 12.75
CA GLU A 144 13.05 -16.92 13.49
C GLU A 144 12.03 -16.31 12.52
N ALA A 145 12.47 -15.42 11.63
CA ALA A 145 11.65 -14.82 10.58
C ALA A 145 11.01 -15.89 9.68
N GLN A 146 11.74 -16.92 9.25
CA GLN A 146 11.19 -18.00 8.41
C GLN A 146 10.03 -18.75 9.07
N GLU A 147 10.11 -19.02 10.38
CA GLU A 147 9.04 -19.70 11.10
C GLU A 147 7.81 -18.79 11.26
N GLU A 148 8.03 -17.50 11.54
CA GLU A 148 6.96 -16.50 11.64
C GLU A 148 6.24 -16.31 10.29
N MET A 149 6.98 -16.14 9.19
CA MET A 149 6.44 -16.05 7.83
C MET A 149 5.58 -17.28 7.47
N LYS A 150 6.05 -18.48 7.82
CA LYS A 150 5.28 -19.71 7.60
C LYS A 150 3.97 -19.73 8.40
N ILE A 151 3.99 -19.28 9.65
CA ILE A 151 2.78 -19.19 10.47
C ILE A 151 1.81 -18.16 9.87
N LEU A 152 2.30 -17.00 9.44
CA LEU A 152 1.50 -15.97 8.77
C LEU A 152 0.87 -16.48 7.47
N GLU A 153 1.61 -17.26 6.68
CA GLU A 153 1.10 -17.93 5.48
C GLU A 153 -0.02 -18.92 5.83
N GLU A 154 0.18 -19.78 6.83
CA GLU A 154 -0.84 -20.73 7.30
C GLU A 154 -2.10 -20.03 7.82
N GLU A 155 -1.94 -18.95 8.60
CA GLU A 155 -3.06 -18.13 9.09
C GLU A 155 -3.83 -17.47 7.96
N THR A 156 -3.12 -16.92 6.98
CA THR A 156 -3.72 -16.28 5.82
C THR A 156 -4.44 -17.29 4.93
N GLN A 157 -3.88 -18.50 4.77
CA GLN A 157 -4.54 -19.59 4.05
C GLN A 157 -5.85 -19.99 4.73
N MET A 158 -5.88 -20.05 6.07
CA MET A 158 -7.14 -20.26 6.80
C MET A 158 -8.15 -19.12 6.56
N MET A 159 -7.70 -17.86 6.49
CA MET A 159 -8.60 -16.74 6.15
C MET A 159 -9.23 -16.93 4.77
N ILE A 160 -8.44 -17.32 3.76
CA ILE A 160 -8.91 -17.59 2.39
C ILE A 160 -9.88 -18.76 2.35
N GLU A 161 -9.61 -19.85 3.08
CA GLU A 161 -10.51 -21.00 3.18
C GLU A 161 -11.85 -20.63 3.81
N GLU A 162 -11.83 -19.90 4.92
CA GLU A 162 -13.04 -19.41 5.57
C GLU A 162 -13.82 -18.44 4.70
N LEU A 163 -13.13 -17.55 3.97
CA LEU A 163 -13.76 -16.65 3.01
C LEU A 163 -14.43 -17.45 1.89
N SER A 164 -13.72 -18.46 1.37
CA SER A 164 -14.24 -19.36 0.34
C SER A 164 -15.43 -20.19 0.83
N ALA A 165 -15.60 -20.39 2.13
CA ALA A 165 -16.75 -21.08 2.70
C ALA A 165 -17.97 -20.16 2.95
N ALA A 166 -17.81 -18.83 2.92
CA ALA A 166 -18.91 -17.87 3.13
C ALA A 166 -20.00 -17.99 2.05
N GLU A 167 -21.23 -17.58 2.35
CA GLU A 167 -22.31 -17.52 1.34
C GLU A 167 -22.05 -16.37 0.35
N ALA A 168 -22.35 -16.57 -0.93
CA ALA A 168 -22.17 -15.52 -1.93
C ALA A 168 -23.18 -14.37 -1.72
N GLY A 169 -22.85 -13.17 -2.21
CA GLY A 169 -23.70 -11.98 -2.06
C GLY A 169 -23.25 -11.11 -0.90
N GLU A 170 -24.22 -10.52 -0.20
CA GLU A 170 -23.95 -9.54 0.86
C GLU A 170 -23.15 -10.11 2.04
N ASP A 171 -23.40 -11.37 2.39
CA ASP A 171 -22.65 -12.07 3.44
C ASP A 171 -21.18 -12.30 3.04
N PHE A 172 -20.92 -12.46 1.74
CA PHE A 172 -19.57 -12.55 1.20
C PHE A 172 -18.84 -11.22 1.34
N ASP A 173 -19.50 -10.12 0.96
CA ASP A 173 -18.94 -8.77 1.07
C ASP A 173 -18.50 -8.49 2.53
N VAL A 174 -19.34 -8.87 3.50
CA VAL A 174 -19.04 -8.71 4.94
C VAL A 174 -17.86 -9.59 5.37
N ALA A 175 -17.85 -10.87 4.96
CA ALA A 175 -16.77 -11.79 5.30
C ALA A 175 -15.42 -11.33 4.72
N PHE A 176 -15.41 -10.86 3.47
CA PHE A 176 -14.23 -10.29 2.83
C PHE A 176 -13.69 -9.10 3.63
N VAL A 177 -14.53 -8.13 3.95
CA VAL A 177 -14.12 -6.93 4.70
C VAL A 177 -13.61 -7.28 6.09
N GLN A 178 -14.27 -8.20 6.80
CA GLN A 178 -13.86 -8.64 8.13
C GLN A 178 -12.48 -9.32 8.14
N LYS A 179 -12.09 -9.96 7.04
CA LYS A 179 -10.79 -10.63 6.89
C LYS A 179 -9.71 -9.71 6.34
N MET A 180 -10.06 -8.82 5.42
CA MET A 180 -9.10 -7.89 4.83
C MET A 180 -8.63 -6.83 5.83
N ILE A 181 -9.44 -6.46 6.83
CA ILE A 181 -9.01 -5.55 7.90
C ILE A 181 -7.76 -6.09 8.66
N PRO A 182 -7.82 -7.26 9.33
CA PRO A 182 -6.64 -7.77 10.03
C PRO A 182 -5.48 -8.10 9.10
N HIS A 183 -5.74 -8.61 7.90
CA HIS A 183 -4.70 -8.84 6.89
C HIS A 183 -3.96 -7.53 6.55
N HIS A 184 -4.67 -6.43 6.30
CA HIS A 184 -4.04 -5.13 6.04
C HIS A 184 -3.29 -4.58 7.25
N ASN A 185 -3.78 -4.82 8.45
CA ASN A 185 -3.06 -4.43 9.66
C ASN A 185 -1.73 -5.18 9.79
N SER A 186 -1.64 -6.46 9.40
CA SER A 186 -0.37 -7.20 9.31
C SER A 186 0.59 -6.51 8.36
N GLY A 187 0.16 -6.28 7.11
CA GLY A 187 1.00 -5.61 6.12
C GLY A 187 1.43 -4.20 6.55
N ILE A 188 0.60 -3.45 7.28
CA ILE A 188 0.99 -2.14 7.84
C ILE A 188 2.17 -2.29 8.80
N ILE A 189 2.15 -3.30 9.68
CA ILE A 189 3.25 -3.57 10.64
C ILE A 189 4.54 -3.89 9.89
N GLU A 190 4.47 -4.77 8.88
CA GLU A 190 5.62 -5.17 8.05
C GLU A 190 6.29 -3.96 7.37
N PHE A 191 5.52 -2.95 6.98
CA PHE A 191 6.05 -1.75 6.33
C PHE A 191 6.73 -0.74 7.29
N LEU A 192 6.52 -0.80 8.62
CA LEU A 192 6.99 0.25 9.55
C LEU A 192 8.52 0.39 9.57
N GLU A 193 9.22 -0.73 9.67
CA GLU A 193 10.67 -0.77 9.71
C GLU A 193 11.33 -0.35 8.39
N PRO A 194 10.96 -0.92 7.21
CA PRO A 194 11.52 -0.48 5.95
C PRO A 194 11.12 0.96 5.60
N GLN A 195 9.97 1.49 6.04
CA GLN A 195 9.62 2.91 5.85
C GLN A 195 10.67 3.85 6.45
N SER A 196 11.17 3.51 7.63
CA SER A 196 12.06 4.39 8.40
C SER A 196 13.54 4.08 8.21
N ARG A 197 13.90 2.80 8.00
CA ARG A 197 15.29 2.32 8.09
C ARG A 197 15.83 1.60 6.86
N ALA A 198 15.02 1.28 5.85
CA ALA A 198 15.53 0.67 4.62
C ALA A 198 16.68 1.49 4.05
N VAL A 199 17.73 0.84 3.56
CA VAL A 199 18.92 1.46 2.96
C VAL A 199 18.51 2.21 1.69
N HIS A 200 17.74 1.55 0.83
CA HIS A 200 17.25 2.09 -0.45
C HIS A 200 16.12 3.10 -0.21
N PRO A 201 16.29 4.38 -0.59
CA PRO A 201 15.24 5.39 -0.44
C PRO A 201 13.96 5.04 -1.20
N GLN A 202 14.06 4.29 -2.30
CA GLN A 202 12.94 3.80 -3.09
C GLN A 202 12.04 2.89 -2.25
N LEU A 203 12.63 1.99 -1.46
CA LEU A 203 11.89 1.10 -0.58
C LEU A 203 11.21 1.86 0.56
N ARG A 204 11.88 2.88 1.14
CA ARG A 204 11.26 3.76 2.15
C ARG A 204 10.00 4.46 1.63
N VAL A 205 10.07 4.96 0.39
CA VAL A 205 8.93 5.62 -0.27
C VAL A 205 7.80 4.63 -0.56
N ALA A 206 8.12 3.46 -1.10
CA ALA A 206 7.14 2.43 -1.38
C ALA A 206 6.45 1.93 -0.10
N ALA A 207 7.21 1.73 0.98
CA ALA A 207 6.67 1.35 2.29
C ALA A 207 5.75 2.42 2.87
N THR A 208 6.13 3.70 2.77
CA THR A 208 5.25 4.83 3.18
C THR A 208 3.93 4.81 2.40
N SER A 209 4.00 4.55 1.09
CA SER A 209 2.82 4.45 0.23
C SER A 209 1.96 3.23 0.58
N GLY A 210 2.58 2.08 0.89
CA GLY A 210 1.91 0.87 1.33
C GLY A 210 1.12 1.10 2.62
N ILE A 211 1.74 1.69 3.63
CA ILE A 211 1.08 2.06 4.90
C ILE A 211 -0.12 2.96 4.64
N THR A 212 0.07 4.05 3.89
CA THR A 212 -1.00 5.03 3.63
C THR A 212 -2.18 4.40 2.89
N THR A 213 -1.89 3.53 1.92
CA THR A 213 -2.93 2.85 1.12
C THR A 213 -3.72 1.87 1.96
N GLN A 214 -3.04 1.03 2.75
CA GLN A 214 -3.70 0.03 3.59
C GLN A 214 -4.49 0.68 4.73
N GLN A 215 -3.97 1.75 5.35
CA GLN A 215 -4.71 2.50 6.37
C GLN A 215 -6.00 3.12 5.83
N ALA A 216 -5.97 3.69 4.62
CA ALA A 216 -7.17 4.22 3.97
C ALA A 216 -8.20 3.11 3.71
N GLN A 217 -7.75 1.97 3.17
CA GLN A 217 -8.61 0.82 2.91
C GLN A 217 -9.24 0.26 4.20
N VAL A 218 -8.47 0.13 5.29
CA VAL A 218 -8.99 -0.28 6.61
C VAL A 218 -10.04 0.71 7.13
N ALA A 219 -9.81 2.02 6.99
CA ALA A 219 -10.76 3.04 7.41
C ALA A 219 -12.07 2.98 6.61
N ASP A 220 -11.99 2.79 5.30
CA ASP A 220 -13.15 2.66 4.41
C ASP A 220 -13.95 1.39 4.75
N PHE A 221 -13.27 0.26 4.93
CA PHE A 221 -13.84 -1.01 5.37
C PHE A 221 -14.57 -0.93 6.71
N ARG A 222 -13.96 -0.28 7.71
CA ARG A 222 -14.61 -0.04 9.01
C ARG A 222 -15.84 0.84 8.89
N THR A 223 -15.75 1.89 8.07
CA THR A 223 -16.88 2.80 7.81
C THR A 223 -18.04 2.05 7.15
N TRP A 224 -17.74 1.21 6.16
CA TRP A 224 -18.72 0.40 5.46
C TRP A 224 -19.39 -0.62 6.39
N LEU A 225 -18.63 -1.29 7.28
CA LEU A 225 -19.20 -2.20 8.28
C LEU A 225 -20.09 -1.48 9.29
N ALA A 226 -19.68 -0.30 9.77
CA ALA A 226 -20.44 0.48 10.74
C ALA A 226 -21.78 0.98 10.19
N GLY A 227 -21.86 1.26 8.88
CA GLY A 227 -23.09 1.66 8.19
C GLY A 227 -24.16 0.57 8.08
N ARG A 228 -23.82 -0.67 8.46
CA ARG A 228 -24.70 -1.85 8.41
C ARG A 228 -25.27 -2.26 9.78
N ALA A 229 -24.89 -1.57 10.85
CA ALA A 229 -25.36 -1.82 12.22
C ALA A 229 -26.72 -1.19 12.53
#